data_AF-A0A368BFT1-F1
#
_entry.id   AF-A0A368BFT1-F1
#
_cell.length_a   1.000
_cell.length_b   1.000
_cell.length_c   1.000
_cell.angle_alpha   90.00
_cell.angle_beta   90.00
_cell.angle_gamma   90.00
#
_symmetry.space_group_name_H-M   'P 1'
#
loop_
_entity.id
_entity.type
_entity.pdbx_description
1 polymer ?
#
loop_
_entity_poly.entity_id
_entity_poly.type
_entity_poly.pdbx_seq_one_letter_code
_entity_poly.pdbx_strand_id
1 'polypeptide(L)'
;MQELSFTLAISLLVISCSPDQTTYQNPAQKSSGIPRIQKDLARNYPAGVTLNGAQRRSVGMKIWQNESGGKISGLTHWNEGEEFPSLGIGHFIWYPGGFNGRWTETWPEFVKFAQTKGVRGIPSPALLPDCPWNNRVVFQRDFNGTVLTALRSWLVSNIDVQTEFIMAKSQAALPRIMASAPASQRTRIEANYGKVATTPNGIYALIDYVNFKGDGTNPRERYKGQGWGLMWVLAEMRPVPRGQAAAREFAAAAKRCLDRRVQNSPPDRGEQRWTAGWHNRCNTYAAPF
;
A
#
# COMPACT_ATOMS: atom_id res chain seq x y z
N MET A 1 -19.34 -35.33 -35.52
CA MET A 1 -19.41 -35.18 -34.04
C MET A 1 -18.15 -34.47 -33.58
N GLN A 2 -18.26 -33.61 -32.56
CA GLN A 2 -17.16 -32.95 -31.84
C GLN A 2 -16.10 -32.19 -32.68
N GLU A 3 -16.33 -30.89 -32.83
CA GLU A 3 -15.26 -29.89 -32.95
C GLU A 3 -14.39 -29.87 -31.69
N LEU A 4 -13.06 -29.70 -31.81
CA LEU A 4 -12.17 -29.46 -30.66
C LEU A 4 -11.91 -27.95 -30.48
N SER A 5 -12.58 -27.34 -29.50
CA SER A 5 -12.28 -25.95 -29.09
C SER A 5 -11.11 -25.89 -28.09
N PHE A 6 -9.98 -25.33 -28.51
CA PHE A 6 -8.87 -24.97 -27.61
C PHE A 6 -9.14 -23.63 -26.91
N THR A 7 -9.58 -23.65 -25.66
CA THR A 7 -9.86 -22.43 -24.89
C THR A 7 -8.58 -21.83 -24.30
N LEU A 8 -8.04 -20.79 -24.93
CA LEU A 8 -6.84 -20.11 -24.43
C LEU A 8 -7.17 -19.21 -23.23
N ALA A 9 -6.55 -19.46 -22.07
CA ALA A 9 -6.83 -18.76 -20.82
C ALA A 9 -6.20 -17.35 -20.76
N ILE A 10 -6.87 -16.35 -21.34
CA ILE A 10 -6.45 -14.95 -21.32
C ILE A 10 -6.53 -14.41 -19.88
N SER A 11 -5.37 -14.09 -19.30
CA SER A 11 -5.27 -13.45 -17.98
C SER A 11 -5.56 -11.94 -18.09
N LEU A 12 -6.74 -11.51 -17.66
CA LEU A 12 -7.06 -10.07 -17.57
C LEU A 12 -6.22 -9.39 -16.47
N LEU A 13 -5.21 -8.64 -16.90
CA LEU A 13 -4.60 -7.56 -16.13
C LEU A 13 -5.45 -6.28 -16.28
N VAL A 14 -5.25 -5.29 -15.41
CA VAL A 14 -6.36 -4.42 -14.97
C VAL A 14 -6.08 -2.91 -15.20
N ILE A 15 -7.13 -2.08 -15.08
CA ILE A 15 -7.28 -0.79 -15.80
C ILE A 15 -7.73 0.34 -14.85
N SER A 16 -7.17 1.56 -14.89
CA SER A 16 -7.75 2.80 -14.30
C SER A 16 -7.14 4.16 -14.70
N CYS A 17 -7.89 4.97 -15.44
CA CYS A 17 -7.76 6.45 -15.62
C CYS A 17 -8.86 7.20 -14.77
N SER A 18 -9.01 8.52 -14.60
CA SER A 18 -8.29 9.77 -15.02
C SER A 18 -8.55 10.33 -16.44
N PRO A 19 -8.29 11.63 -16.75
CA PRO A 19 -7.87 12.76 -15.88
C PRO A 19 -8.81 14.01 -15.94
N ASP A 20 -8.49 15.04 -15.14
CA ASP A 20 -8.70 16.46 -15.51
C ASP A 20 -7.68 17.37 -14.77
N GLN A 21 -7.36 18.56 -15.29
CA GLN A 21 -6.23 19.39 -14.82
C GLN A 21 -6.59 20.82 -14.37
N THR A 22 -6.10 21.24 -13.21
CA THR A 22 -5.95 22.66 -12.82
C THR A 22 -4.65 22.89 -12.06
N THR A 23 -3.94 23.99 -12.35
CA THR A 23 -2.62 24.31 -11.82
C THR A 23 -2.67 25.31 -10.66
N TYR A 24 -2.06 24.99 -9.52
CA TYR A 24 -1.91 25.92 -8.39
C TYR A 24 -0.53 25.82 -7.71
N GLN A 25 -0.01 26.97 -7.29
CA GLN A 25 1.31 27.11 -6.65
C GLN A 25 1.26 26.83 -5.14
N ASN A 26 2.41 26.52 -4.55
CA ASN A 26 2.54 25.96 -3.20
C ASN A 26 3.27 26.92 -2.23
N PRO A 27 2.61 27.49 -1.20
CA PRO A 27 3.26 28.32 -0.19
C PRO A 27 3.90 27.48 0.93
N ALA A 28 5.20 27.66 1.18
CA ALA A 28 5.93 26.91 2.19
C ALA A 28 5.56 27.33 3.63
N GLN A 29 5.24 26.38 4.51
CA GLN A 29 5.09 26.62 5.94
C GLN A 29 6.25 26.03 6.75
N LYS A 30 6.92 26.90 7.52
CA LYS A 30 7.89 26.50 8.55
C LYS A 30 7.14 25.91 9.75
N SER A 31 7.60 24.79 10.30
CA SER A 31 7.05 24.23 11.56
C SER A 31 8.14 24.03 12.62
N SER A 32 8.20 24.96 13.58
CA SER A 32 9.14 24.95 14.70
C SER A 32 8.38 24.71 16.01
N GLY A 33 8.11 23.45 16.38
CA GLY A 33 7.32 23.16 17.59
C GLY A 33 6.96 21.70 17.92
N ILE A 34 7.75 20.70 17.49
CA ILE A 34 7.40 19.26 17.66
C ILE A 34 8.34 18.39 18.57
N PRO A 35 9.45 18.85 19.23
CA PRO A 35 10.36 17.93 19.93
C PRO A 35 9.80 17.08 21.07
N ARG A 36 8.75 17.54 21.79
CA ARG A 36 8.33 16.94 23.07
C ARG A 36 7.23 15.88 22.92
N ILE A 37 6.12 16.23 22.28
CA ILE A 37 4.94 15.34 22.12
C ILE A 37 5.33 14.01 21.44
N GLN A 38 6.19 14.07 20.44
CA GLN A 38 6.67 12.89 19.70
C GLN A 38 7.50 11.93 20.58
N LYS A 39 8.14 12.44 21.64
CA LYS A 39 9.03 11.69 22.54
C LYS A 39 8.30 10.97 23.68
N ASP A 40 7.08 11.40 24.00
CA ASP A 40 6.25 10.81 25.05
C ASP A 40 5.24 9.80 24.46
N LEU A 41 4.67 10.08 23.28
CA LEU A 41 3.89 9.10 22.51
C LEU A 41 4.69 7.83 22.21
N ALA A 42 5.94 7.97 21.77
CA ALA A 42 6.83 6.86 21.44
C ALA A 42 7.16 5.93 22.62
N ARG A 43 6.81 6.31 23.86
CA ARG A 43 7.16 5.56 25.09
C ARG A 43 6.04 4.65 25.60
N ASN A 44 4.80 4.84 25.15
CA ASN A 44 3.61 4.13 25.65
C ASN A 44 2.92 3.22 24.62
N TYR A 45 3.35 3.20 23.35
CA TYR A 45 2.85 2.21 22.40
C TYR A 45 3.30 0.80 22.83
N PRO A 46 2.43 -0.23 22.77
CA PRO A 46 2.86 -1.60 22.98
C PRO A 46 3.93 -1.93 21.93
N ALA A 47 5.13 -2.31 22.39
CA ALA A 47 6.33 -2.40 21.56
C ALA A 47 6.04 -3.15 20.25
N GLY A 48 6.12 -2.42 19.12
CA GLY A 48 5.55 -2.85 17.85
C GLY A 48 6.09 -4.21 17.44
N VAL A 49 5.21 -5.22 17.38
CA VAL A 49 5.59 -6.64 17.47
C VAL A 49 6.70 -6.99 16.49
N THR A 50 7.89 -7.26 17.04
CA THR A 50 9.12 -7.54 16.29
C THR A 50 9.01 -8.90 15.60
N LEU A 51 8.50 -8.90 14.37
CA LEU A 51 8.47 -10.12 13.55
C LEU A 51 9.88 -10.65 13.34
N ASN A 52 10.08 -11.93 13.67
CA ASN A 52 11.34 -12.63 13.41
C ASN A 52 11.56 -12.79 11.89
N GLY A 53 12.75 -13.23 11.47
CA GLY A 53 13.11 -13.32 10.05
C GLY A 53 12.13 -14.17 9.21
N ALA A 54 11.67 -15.30 9.73
CA ALA A 54 10.72 -16.17 9.04
C ALA A 54 9.32 -15.54 8.93
N GLN A 55 8.83 -14.92 10.02
CA GLN A 55 7.57 -14.19 10.02
C GLN A 55 7.60 -12.99 9.06
N ARG A 56 8.71 -12.25 9.03
CA ARG A 56 8.94 -11.14 8.09
C ARG A 56 8.87 -11.64 6.65
N ARG A 57 9.66 -12.65 6.29
CA ARG A 57 9.64 -13.22 4.93
C ARG A 57 8.26 -13.76 4.54
N SER A 58 7.53 -14.38 5.46
CA SER A 58 6.13 -14.81 5.24
C SER A 58 5.19 -13.64 4.93
N VAL A 59 5.28 -12.53 5.68
CA VAL A 59 4.54 -11.30 5.39
C VAL A 59 4.91 -10.74 4.02
N GLY A 60 6.19 -10.64 3.68
CA GLY A 60 6.66 -10.16 2.36
C GLY A 60 6.11 -10.98 1.20
N MET A 61 6.18 -12.31 1.29
CA MET A 61 5.62 -13.22 0.28
C MET A 61 4.09 -13.10 0.19
N LYS A 62 3.37 -12.89 1.30
CA LYS A 62 1.91 -12.73 1.29
C LYS A 62 1.47 -11.38 0.70
N ILE A 63 2.24 -10.31 0.90
CA ILE A 63 2.01 -9.03 0.22
C ILE A 63 2.25 -9.21 -1.30
N TRP A 64 3.37 -9.83 -1.72
CA TRP A 64 3.63 -10.11 -3.14
C TRP A 64 2.55 -10.99 -3.80
N GLN A 65 1.99 -11.95 -3.05
CA GLN A 65 0.87 -12.77 -3.50
C GLN A 65 -0.41 -11.95 -3.70
N ASN A 66 -0.67 -10.95 -2.85
CA ASN A 66 -1.79 -10.03 -2.99
C ASN A 66 -1.62 -9.03 -4.13
N GLU A 67 -0.42 -8.49 -4.32
CA GLU A 67 -0.15 -7.46 -5.33
C GLU A 67 -0.12 -8.05 -6.75
N SER A 68 0.60 -9.16 -6.97
CA SER A 68 0.79 -9.71 -8.31
C SER A 68 0.88 -11.24 -8.39
N GLY A 69 0.36 -11.94 -7.37
CA GLY A 69 0.28 -13.40 -7.35
C GLY A 69 1.64 -14.10 -7.29
N GLY A 70 2.64 -13.46 -6.67
CA GLY A 70 3.99 -14.02 -6.55
C GLY A 70 4.79 -14.04 -7.86
N LYS A 71 4.35 -13.33 -8.90
CA LYS A 71 4.98 -13.34 -10.23
C LYS A 71 6.14 -12.36 -10.30
N ILE A 72 7.30 -12.79 -10.79
CA ILE A 72 8.48 -11.93 -11.00
C ILE A 72 8.19 -10.83 -12.04
N SER A 73 7.44 -11.13 -13.10
CA SER A 73 6.92 -10.13 -14.04
C SER A 73 6.00 -9.09 -13.39
N GLY A 74 5.39 -9.42 -12.25
CA GLY A 74 4.57 -8.53 -11.45
C GLY A 74 5.34 -7.66 -10.43
N LEU A 75 6.68 -7.74 -10.40
CA LEU A 75 7.52 -6.81 -9.61
C LEU A 75 7.76 -5.47 -10.33
N THR A 76 7.24 -5.32 -11.55
CA THR A 76 7.22 -4.07 -12.33
C THR A 76 5.90 -4.04 -13.10
N HIS A 77 5.00 -3.12 -12.77
CA HIS A 77 3.70 -3.03 -13.44
C HIS A 77 3.31 -1.58 -13.74
N TRP A 78 2.43 -1.40 -14.72
CA TRP A 78 1.79 -0.12 -15.04
C TRP A 78 0.36 -0.45 -15.47
N ASN A 79 -0.62 -0.25 -14.59
CA ASN A 79 -2.02 -0.55 -14.90
C ASN A 79 -2.50 0.34 -16.05
N GLU A 80 -3.48 -0.13 -16.82
CA GLU A 80 -3.91 0.61 -18.01
C GLU A 80 -4.63 1.91 -17.65
N GLY A 81 -3.97 3.05 -17.86
CA GLY A 81 -4.51 4.38 -17.57
C GLY A 81 -4.04 4.99 -16.24
N GLU A 82 -3.27 4.27 -15.41
CA GLU A 82 -2.52 4.97 -14.35
C GLU A 82 -1.49 5.89 -15.01
N GLU A 83 -1.18 7.02 -14.40
CA GLU A 83 -0.19 7.97 -14.94
C GLU A 83 1.25 7.57 -14.59
N PHE A 84 1.43 6.42 -13.93
CA PHE A 84 2.68 5.98 -13.29
C PHE A 84 2.76 4.45 -13.20
N PRO A 85 3.97 3.85 -13.19
CA PRO A 85 4.18 2.47 -12.81
C PRO A 85 4.28 2.28 -11.29
N SER A 86 4.16 1.02 -10.88
CA SER A 86 4.39 0.52 -9.52
C SER A 86 5.41 -0.62 -9.53
N LEU A 87 6.32 -0.67 -8.54
CA LEU A 87 7.46 -1.60 -8.52
C LEU A 87 7.60 -2.33 -7.17
N GLY A 88 8.21 -3.52 -7.22
CA GLY A 88 8.49 -4.35 -6.04
C GLY A 88 7.27 -5.04 -5.43
N ILE A 89 7.51 -5.82 -4.38
CA ILE A 89 6.46 -6.61 -3.69
C ILE A 89 5.38 -5.74 -3.05
N GLY A 90 5.66 -4.44 -2.83
CA GLY A 90 4.74 -3.48 -2.24
C GLY A 90 4.06 -2.55 -3.25
N HIS A 91 4.22 -2.77 -4.56
CA HIS A 91 3.71 -1.86 -5.60
C HIS A 91 4.05 -0.39 -5.33
N PHE A 92 5.34 -0.11 -5.10
CA PHE A 92 5.84 1.23 -4.83
C PHE A 92 5.65 2.15 -6.03
N ILE A 93 4.88 3.23 -5.84
CA ILE A 93 4.56 4.21 -6.87
C ILE A 93 5.81 5.01 -7.22
N TRP A 94 6.07 5.21 -8.52
CA TRP A 94 7.16 6.03 -9.06
C TRP A 94 6.61 6.96 -10.14
N TYR A 95 6.67 8.27 -9.96
CA TYR A 95 6.06 9.23 -10.89
C TYR A 95 7.00 9.59 -12.05
N PRO A 96 6.50 9.68 -13.31
CA PRO A 96 7.27 10.24 -14.42
C PRO A 96 7.60 11.72 -14.21
N GLY A 97 8.71 12.18 -14.79
CA GLY A 97 9.19 13.55 -14.63
C GLY A 97 8.15 14.59 -15.05
N GLY A 98 7.83 15.51 -14.15
CA GLY A 98 6.81 16.54 -14.34
C GLY A 98 5.37 16.13 -13.96
N PHE A 99 5.13 14.86 -13.62
CA PHE A 99 3.84 14.42 -13.06
C PHE A 99 3.81 14.56 -11.53
N ASN A 100 2.70 15.07 -10.98
CA ASN A 100 2.50 15.20 -9.53
C ASN A 100 1.11 14.64 -9.17
N GLY A 101 1.05 13.34 -8.93
CA GLY A 101 -0.20 12.61 -8.71
C GLY A 101 -0.83 12.84 -7.34
N ARG A 102 -2.13 12.52 -7.23
CA ARG A 102 -2.92 12.60 -5.99
C ARG A 102 -2.44 11.69 -4.84
N TRP A 103 -1.70 10.64 -5.16
CA TRP A 103 -1.22 9.62 -4.22
C TRP A 103 0.14 9.98 -3.62
N THR A 104 0.53 9.31 -2.54
CA THR A 104 1.90 9.38 -2.03
C THR A 104 2.81 8.50 -2.89
N GLU A 105 3.78 9.09 -3.55
CA GLU A 105 4.88 8.36 -4.21
C GLU A 105 5.74 7.63 -3.16
N THR A 106 6.26 6.43 -3.48
CA THR A 106 6.97 5.60 -2.49
C THR A 106 8.22 4.89 -3.02
N TRP A 107 8.49 4.87 -4.32
CA TRP A 107 9.69 4.25 -4.87
C TRP A 107 10.99 4.97 -4.48
N PRO A 108 11.11 6.32 -4.58
CA PRO A 108 12.31 7.02 -4.11
C PRO A 108 12.55 6.84 -2.60
N GLU A 109 11.47 6.74 -1.80
CA GLU A 109 11.56 6.41 -0.37
C GLU A 109 12.15 5.00 -0.15
N PHE A 110 11.67 4.00 -0.90
CA PHE A 110 12.17 2.62 -0.82
C PHE A 110 13.64 2.51 -1.24
N VAL A 111 14.03 3.13 -2.36
CA VAL A 111 15.41 3.11 -2.85
C VAL A 111 16.34 3.77 -1.83
N LYS A 112 15.95 4.92 -1.26
CA LYS A 112 16.68 5.57 -0.17
C LYS A 112 16.77 4.69 1.08
N PHE A 113 15.71 3.97 1.44
CA PHE A 113 15.76 3.00 2.54
C PHE A 113 16.76 1.87 2.24
N ALA A 114 16.74 1.28 1.05
CA ALA A 114 17.69 0.25 0.64
C ALA A 114 19.15 0.74 0.68
N GLN A 115 19.41 1.98 0.26
CA GLN A 115 20.72 2.63 0.42
C GLN A 115 21.14 2.74 1.89
N THR A 116 20.26 3.23 2.79
CA THR A 116 20.58 3.31 4.23
C THR A 116 20.77 1.94 4.90
N LYS A 117 20.17 0.88 4.35
CA LYS A 117 20.39 -0.52 4.72
C LYS A 117 21.68 -1.11 4.16
N GLY A 118 22.44 -0.37 3.35
CA GLY A 118 23.72 -0.81 2.77
C GLY A 118 23.58 -1.74 1.56
N VAL A 119 22.39 -1.85 0.95
CA VAL A 119 22.13 -2.72 -0.19
C VAL A 119 23.03 -2.34 -1.37
N ARG A 120 23.72 -3.35 -1.93
CA ARG A 120 24.59 -3.22 -3.11
C ARG A 120 23.86 -3.66 -4.37
N GLY A 121 24.41 -3.33 -5.54
CA GLY A 121 23.86 -3.76 -6.84
C GLY A 121 22.52 -3.14 -7.21
N ILE A 122 22.14 -2.00 -6.61
CA ILE A 122 20.94 -1.23 -7.01
C ILE A 122 21.12 -0.80 -8.48
N PRO A 123 20.23 -1.19 -9.42
CA PRO A 123 20.35 -0.82 -10.82
C PRO A 123 20.33 0.71 -11.01
N SER A 124 21.20 1.27 -11.84
CA SER A 124 21.35 2.73 -11.95
C SER A 124 20.06 3.49 -12.30
N PRO A 125 19.09 2.96 -13.09
CA PRO A 125 17.83 3.66 -13.31
C PRO A 125 16.97 3.79 -12.05
N ALA A 126 17.08 2.85 -11.09
CA ALA A 126 16.36 2.96 -9.80
C ALA A 126 16.82 4.17 -8.97
N LEU A 127 18.01 4.72 -9.25
CA LEU A 127 18.59 5.88 -8.55
C LEU A 127 18.13 7.22 -9.14
N LEU A 128 17.37 7.22 -10.23
CA LEU A 128 16.76 8.43 -10.79
C LEU A 128 15.62 8.90 -9.85
N PRO A 129 15.43 10.21 -9.67
CA PRO A 129 14.31 10.72 -8.87
C PRO A 129 12.98 10.33 -9.51
N ASP A 130 12.81 10.68 -10.78
CA ASP A 130 11.61 10.41 -11.55
C ASP A 130 11.70 9.10 -12.34
N CYS A 131 10.55 8.56 -12.72
CA CYS A 131 10.46 7.36 -13.55
C CYS A 131 10.99 7.64 -14.97
N PRO A 132 11.94 6.84 -15.51
CA PRO A 132 12.53 7.07 -16.84
C PRO A 132 11.58 6.76 -18.00
N TRP A 133 10.44 6.11 -17.75
CA TRP A 133 9.39 5.89 -18.74
C TRP A 133 8.31 6.97 -18.60
N ASN A 134 8.22 7.83 -19.60
CA ASN A 134 7.25 8.94 -19.62
C ASN A 134 5.78 8.50 -19.79
N ASN A 135 5.53 7.27 -20.27
CA ASN A 135 4.19 6.69 -20.37
C ASN A 135 4.22 5.16 -20.46
N ARG A 136 3.04 4.55 -20.26
CA ARG A 136 2.81 3.10 -20.31
C ARG A 136 3.22 2.43 -21.62
N VAL A 137 3.13 3.10 -22.77
CA VAL A 137 3.47 2.49 -24.07
C VAL A 137 4.97 2.22 -24.17
N VAL A 138 5.80 3.19 -23.75
CA VAL A 138 7.26 3.02 -23.71
C VAL A 138 7.65 1.96 -22.67
N PHE A 139 7.05 1.99 -21.48
CA PHE A 139 7.27 0.97 -20.44
C PHE A 139 6.88 -0.44 -20.92
N GLN A 140 5.76 -0.59 -21.63
CA GLN A 140 5.28 -1.88 -22.12
C GLN A 140 6.13 -2.43 -23.27
N ARG A 141 6.67 -1.56 -24.14
CA ARG A 141 7.70 -1.92 -25.14
C ARG A 141 8.98 -2.42 -24.46
N ASP A 142 9.42 -1.73 -23.42
CA ASP A 142 10.67 -2.01 -22.71
C ASP A 142 10.54 -3.13 -21.65
N PHE A 143 9.33 -3.69 -21.46
CA PHE A 143 8.98 -4.58 -20.35
C PHE A 143 9.90 -5.79 -20.17
N ASN A 144 10.29 -6.42 -21.29
CA ASN A 144 11.24 -7.54 -21.33
C ASN A 144 12.67 -7.13 -21.69
N GLY A 145 12.94 -5.82 -21.82
CA GLY A 145 14.27 -5.28 -22.04
C GLY A 145 15.16 -5.36 -20.81
N THR A 146 16.45 -5.07 -21.01
CA THR A 146 17.51 -5.23 -20.00
C THR A 146 17.22 -4.48 -18.70
N VAL A 147 16.66 -3.27 -18.77
CA VAL A 147 16.44 -2.43 -17.58
C VAL A 147 15.34 -2.98 -16.67
N LEU A 148 14.14 -3.24 -17.20
CA LEU A 148 13.03 -3.77 -16.40
C LEU A 148 13.30 -5.22 -15.95
N THR A 149 14.08 -5.98 -16.72
CA THR A 149 14.58 -7.29 -16.27
C THR A 149 15.57 -7.16 -15.11
N ALA A 150 16.55 -6.24 -15.18
CA ALA A 150 17.51 -6.01 -14.09
C ALA A 150 16.85 -5.49 -12.81
N LEU A 151 15.85 -4.60 -12.93
CA LEU A 151 15.01 -4.15 -11.81
C LEU A 151 14.28 -5.32 -11.15
N ARG A 152 13.60 -6.17 -11.93
CA ARG A 152 12.91 -7.37 -11.41
C ARG A 152 13.87 -8.34 -10.71
N SER A 153 15.06 -8.58 -11.26
CA SER A 153 16.09 -9.43 -10.66
C SER A 153 16.68 -8.86 -9.36
N TRP A 154 16.92 -7.56 -9.29
CA TRP A 154 17.33 -6.90 -8.04
C TRP A 154 16.22 -6.97 -6.99
N LEU A 155 14.97 -6.71 -7.38
CA LEU A 155 13.80 -6.75 -6.48
C LEU A 155 13.56 -8.16 -5.91
N VAL A 156 13.57 -9.22 -6.74
CA VAL A 156 13.36 -10.58 -6.22
C VAL A 156 14.51 -11.02 -5.29
N SER A 157 15.71 -10.48 -5.48
CA SER A 157 16.87 -10.70 -4.61
C SER A 157 16.82 -9.91 -3.29
N ASN A 158 15.92 -8.93 -3.15
CA ASN A 158 15.84 -8.01 -2.01
C ASN A 158 14.43 -7.97 -1.37
N ILE A 159 13.70 -9.09 -1.38
CA ILE A 159 12.34 -9.21 -0.80
C ILE A 159 12.31 -8.83 0.69
N ASP A 160 13.30 -9.24 1.48
CA ASP A 160 13.33 -8.95 2.92
C ASP A 160 13.51 -7.45 3.20
N VAL A 161 14.33 -6.73 2.42
CA VAL A 161 14.52 -5.27 2.57
C VAL A 161 13.28 -4.49 2.16
N GLN A 162 12.58 -4.91 1.10
CA GLN A 162 11.27 -4.34 0.75
C GLN A 162 10.26 -4.57 1.87
N THR A 163 10.28 -5.75 2.50
CA THR A 163 9.38 -6.06 3.61
C THR A 163 9.69 -5.21 4.84
N GLU A 164 10.97 -4.99 5.16
CA GLU A 164 11.38 -4.07 6.24
C GLU A 164 10.92 -2.63 5.98
N PHE A 165 10.99 -2.16 4.74
CA PHE A 165 10.48 -0.84 4.36
C PHE A 165 8.95 -0.72 4.57
N ILE A 166 8.18 -1.72 4.12
CA ILE A 166 6.72 -1.74 4.30
C ILE A 166 6.36 -1.82 5.79
N MET A 167 7.07 -2.63 6.58
CA MET A 167 6.93 -2.68 8.04
C MET A 167 7.24 -1.32 8.70
N ALA A 168 8.31 -0.64 8.28
CA ALA A 168 8.66 0.68 8.80
C ALA A 168 7.59 1.74 8.47
N LYS A 169 7.01 1.72 7.25
CA LYS A 169 5.90 2.61 6.87
C LYS A 169 4.62 2.35 7.69
N SER A 170 4.34 1.09 8.03
CA SER A 170 3.23 0.69 8.91
C SER A 170 3.47 1.10 10.36
N GLN A 171 4.65 0.86 10.92
CA GLN A 171 5.01 1.30 12.28
C GLN A 171 4.91 2.83 12.42
N ALA A 172 5.36 3.57 11.41
CA ALA A 172 5.25 5.03 11.36
C ALA A 172 3.82 5.54 11.10
N ALA A 173 2.86 4.67 10.72
CA ALA A 173 1.47 5.07 10.46
C ALA A 173 0.71 5.44 11.73
N LEU A 174 0.80 4.64 12.80
CA LEU A 174 0.00 4.88 14.01
C LEU A 174 0.22 6.28 14.63
N PRO A 175 1.45 6.80 14.78
CA PRO A 175 1.66 8.18 15.25
C PRO A 175 1.07 9.26 14.32
N ARG A 176 1.15 9.07 12.99
CA ARG A 176 0.52 10.00 12.02
C ARG A 176 -1.01 9.95 12.12
N ILE A 177 -1.58 8.76 12.28
CA ILE A 177 -3.01 8.56 12.50
C ILE A 177 -3.45 9.24 13.81
N MET A 178 -2.72 9.07 14.91
CA MET A 178 -3.03 9.74 16.19
C MET A 178 -2.96 11.27 16.10
N ALA A 179 -2.03 11.82 15.33
CA ALA A 179 -1.97 13.27 15.08
C ALA A 179 -3.15 13.76 14.21
N SER A 180 -3.51 13.03 13.15
CA SER A 180 -4.52 13.41 12.16
C SER A 180 -5.97 13.14 12.59
N ALA A 181 -6.21 12.11 13.39
CA ALA A 181 -7.56 11.67 13.75
C ALA A 181 -8.30 12.70 14.63
N PRO A 182 -9.64 12.85 14.46
CA PRO A 182 -10.48 13.63 15.38
C PRO A 182 -10.33 13.13 16.82
N ALA A 183 -10.26 14.06 17.79
CA ALA A 183 -9.99 13.73 19.18
C ALA A 183 -10.94 12.65 19.76
N SER A 184 -12.23 12.74 19.41
CA SER A 184 -13.28 11.78 19.80
C SER A 184 -13.12 10.36 19.25
N GLN A 185 -12.25 10.16 18.24
CA GLN A 185 -11.99 8.83 17.65
C GLN A 185 -10.65 8.22 18.10
N ARG A 186 -9.70 9.01 18.63
CA ARG A 186 -8.32 8.56 18.93
C ARG A 186 -8.29 7.32 19.83
N THR A 187 -8.97 7.36 20.97
CA THR A 187 -9.07 6.23 21.92
C THR A 187 -9.66 4.97 21.28
N ARG A 188 -10.65 5.10 20.38
CA ARG A 188 -11.25 3.96 19.67
C ARG A 188 -10.29 3.36 18.65
N ILE A 189 -9.61 4.21 17.88
CA ILE A 189 -8.63 3.80 16.86
C ILE A 189 -7.44 3.09 17.52
N GLU A 190 -6.89 3.66 18.59
CA GLU A 190 -5.77 3.10 19.36
C GLU A 190 -6.13 1.77 20.03
N ALA A 191 -7.29 1.71 20.71
CA ALA A 191 -7.77 0.47 21.32
C ALA A 191 -8.02 -0.63 20.27
N ASN A 192 -8.57 -0.28 19.09
CA ASN A 192 -8.78 -1.24 18.02
C ASN A 192 -7.46 -1.69 17.36
N TYR A 193 -6.48 -0.79 17.18
CA TYR A 193 -5.13 -1.15 16.73
C TYR A 193 -4.49 -2.17 17.70
N GLY A 194 -4.52 -1.86 19.00
CA GLY A 194 -3.99 -2.73 20.05
C GLY A 194 -4.67 -4.10 20.07
N LYS A 195 -5.99 -4.17 19.87
CA LYS A 195 -6.72 -5.45 19.74
C LYS A 195 -6.28 -6.28 18.53
N VAL A 196 -6.15 -5.66 17.36
CA VAL A 196 -5.77 -6.36 16.11
C VAL A 196 -4.31 -6.86 16.19
N ALA A 197 -3.40 -6.05 16.74
CA ALA A 197 -1.99 -6.39 16.91
C ALA A 197 -1.70 -7.60 17.84
N THR A 198 -2.71 -8.16 18.51
CA THR A 198 -2.55 -9.37 19.35
C THR A 198 -2.45 -10.70 18.59
N THR A 199 -2.48 -10.69 17.25
CA THR A 199 -2.41 -11.92 16.42
C THR A 199 -1.46 -11.76 15.24
N PRO A 200 -0.74 -12.81 14.80
CA PRO A 200 0.12 -12.75 13.61
C PRO A 200 -0.59 -12.25 12.35
N ASN A 201 -1.80 -12.74 12.06
CA ASN A 201 -2.61 -12.30 10.92
C ASN A 201 -3.18 -10.89 11.08
N GLY A 202 -3.47 -10.45 12.32
CA GLY A 202 -3.81 -9.05 12.60
C GLY A 202 -2.63 -8.09 12.41
N ILE A 203 -1.43 -8.46 12.86
CA ILE A 203 -0.20 -7.68 12.62
C ILE A 203 0.06 -7.57 11.12
N TYR A 204 -0.03 -8.68 10.39
CA TYR A 204 0.01 -8.71 8.93
C TYR A 204 -1.05 -7.78 8.29
N ALA A 205 -2.28 -7.77 8.79
CA ALA A 205 -3.33 -6.90 8.28
C ALA A 205 -3.04 -5.41 8.50
N LEU A 206 -2.45 -5.03 9.64
CA LEU A 206 -2.00 -3.66 9.93
C LEU A 206 -0.82 -3.23 9.04
N ILE A 207 0.00 -4.18 8.58
CA ILE A 207 1.12 -3.94 7.65
C ILE A 207 0.60 -3.84 6.19
N ASP A 208 -0.08 -4.87 5.71
CA ASP A 208 -0.59 -4.99 4.34
C ASP A 208 -1.62 -3.90 4.02
N TYR A 209 -2.50 -3.52 4.96
CA TYR A 209 -3.50 -2.48 4.67
C TYR A 209 -2.89 -1.08 4.53
N VAL A 210 -1.78 -0.78 5.22
CA VAL A 210 -1.02 0.47 5.00
C VAL A 210 -0.33 0.46 3.64
N ASN A 211 0.15 -0.70 3.17
CA ASN A 211 0.65 -0.84 1.80
C ASN A 211 -0.45 -0.63 0.75
N PHE A 212 -1.61 -1.27 0.99
CA PHE A 212 -2.71 -1.41 0.04
C PHE A 212 -3.59 -0.16 -0.12
N LYS A 213 -3.77 0.62 0.95
CA LYS A 213 -4.70 1.77 1.03
C LYS A 213 -4.18 2.95 1.85
N GLY A 214 -2.90 2.95 2.21
CA GLY A 214 -2.29 4.01 3.03
C GLY A 214 -2.78 4.05 4.47
N ASP A 215 -2.24 4.98 5.24
CA ASP A 215 -2.68 5.20 6.63
C ASP A 215 -4.01 5.96 6.74
N GLY A 216 -4.47 6.58 5.65
CA GLY A 216 -5.75 7.30 5.56
C GLY A 216 -5.73 8.74 6.07
N THR A 217 -4.55 9.27 6.41
CA THR A 217 -4.39 10.66 6.90
C THR A 217 -4.51 11.69 5.78
N ASN A 218 -3.99 11.37 4.58
CA ASN A 218 -4.00 12.22 3.38
C ASN A 218 -5.42 12.81 3.11
N PRO A 219 -5.60 14.15 3.12
CA PRO A 219 -6.91 14.76 2.86
C PRO A 219 -7.38 14.58 1.41
N ARG A 220 -6.47 14.34 0.45
CA ARG A 220 -6.79 14.06 -0.96
C ARG A 220 -7.34 12.65 -1.19
N GLU A 221 -7.22 11.76 -0.21
CA GLU A 221 -7.69 10.38 -0.26
C GLU A 221 -9.03 10.20 0.46
N ARG A 222 -9.98 11.05 0.05
CA ARG A 222 -11.35 11.08 0.58
C ARG A 222 -12.34 11.36 -0.54
N TYR A 223 -13.50 10.71 -0.50
CA TYR A 223 -14.66 11.07 -1.31
C TYR A 223 -15.81 11.48 -0.38
N LYS A 224 -16.49 12.60 -0.68
CA LYS A 224 -17.53 13.21 0.19
C LYS A 224 -17.07 13.33 1.66
N GLY A 225 -15.82 13.73 1.87
CA GLY A 225 -15.18 13.88 3.19
C GLY A 225 -14.71 12.59 3.88
N GLN A 226 -15.05 11.42 3.34
CA GLN A 226 -14.77 10.10 3.94
C GLN A 226 -13.59 9.40 3.24
N GLY A 227 -12.61 8.94 4.02
CA GLY A 227 -11.44 8.19 3.51
C GLY A 227 -11.53 6.67 3.72
N TRP A 228 -10.48 5.97 3.29
CA TRP A 228 -10.44 4.50 3.20
C TRP A 228 -9.20 3.83 3.81
N GLY A 229 -8.12 4.58 4.09
CA GLY A 229 -6.88 4.02 4.67
C GLY A 229 -7.02 3.61 6.15
N LEU A 230 -5.95 3.07 6.74
CA LEU A 230 -5.97 2.37 8.04
C LEU A 230 -6.75 3.09 9.16
N MET A 231 -6.61 4.41 9.31
CA MET A 231 -7.36 5.22 10.27
C MET A 231 -8.87 4.97 10.23
N TRP A 232 -9.43 4.92 9.02
CA TRP A 232 -10.86 4.80 8.78
C TRP A 232 -11.36 3.40 9.11
N VAL A 233 -10.56 2.36 8.82
CA VAL A 233 -10.88 0.97 9.19
C VAL A 233 -10.92 0.79 10.70
N LEU A 234 -9.94 1.34 11.42
CA LEU A 234 -9.88 1.25 12.88
C LEU A 234 -11.00 2.04 13.58
N ALA A 235 -11.45 3.15 12.98
CA ALA A 235 -12.64 3.87 13.41
C ALA A 235 -13.95 3.13 13.08
N GLU A 236 -14.01 2.46 11.93
CA GLU A 236 -15.15 1.67 11.43
C GLU A 236 -15.38 0.37 12.23
N MET A 237 -14.32 -0.25 12.76
CA MET A 237 -14.39 -1.50 13.54
C MET A 237 -15.40 -1.43 14.70
N ARG A 238 -16.31 -2.41 14.73
CA ARG A 238 -17.33 -2.62 15.77
C ARG A 238 -16.69 -3.11 17.09
N PRO A 239 -17.39 -2.98 18.24
CA PRO A 239 -16.89 -3.50 19.52
C PRO A 239 -16.76 -5.04 19.50
N VAL A 240 -15.52 -5.52 19.49
CA VAL A 240 -15.18 -6.96 19.62
C VAL A 240 -14.05 -7.17 20.64
N PRO A 241 -13.87 -8.40 21.17
CA PRO A 241 -12.69 -8.80 21.93
C PRO A 241 -11.39 -8.71 21.13
N ARG A 242 -10.25 -8.72 21.82
CA ARG A 242 -8.91 -8.93 21.23
C ARG A 242 -8.76 -10.34 20.64
N GLY A 243 -7.67 -10.61 19.95
CA GLY A 243 -7.41 -11.89 19.30
C GLY A 243 -8.09 -11.99 17.93
N GLN A 244 -8.41 -13.21 17.51
CA GLN A 244 -8.96 -13.49 16.17
C GLN A 244 -10.32 -12.82 15.91
N ALA A 245 -11.08 -12.45 16.94
CA ALA A 245 -12.29 -11.64 16.78
C ALA A 245 -11.97 -10.25 16.22
N ALA A 246 -10.89 -9.61 16.68
CA ALA A 246 -10.44 -8.32 16.17
C ALA A 246 -9.90 -8.41 14.74
N ALA A 247 -9.15 -9.46 14.39
CA ALA A 247 -8.66 -9.65 13.02
C ALA A 247 -9.81 -9.87 12.01
N ARG A 248 -10.85 -10.64 12.40
CA ARG A 248 -12.06 -10.81 11.58
C ARG A 248 -12.88 -9.52 11.43
N GLU A 249 -13.05 -8.74 12.50
CA GLU A 249 -13.76 -7.45 12.41
C GLU A 249 -12.93 -6.39 11.67
N PHE A 250 -11.59 -6.44 11.72
CA PHE A 250 -10.73 -5.60 10.87
C PHE A 250 -10.96 -5.91 9.38
N ALA A 251 -11.01 -7.19 9.00
CA ALA A 251 -11.35 -7.61 7.64
C ALA A 251 -12.74 -7.12 7.19
N ALA A 252 -13.74 -7.21 8.08
CA ALA A 252 -15.09 -6.73 7.81
C ALA A 252 -15.16 -5.19 7.71
N ALA A 253 -14.47 -4.46 8.59
CA ALA A 253 -14.39 -3.01 8.58
C ALA A 253 -13.65 -2.48 7.33
N ALA A 254 -12.58 -3.16 6.91
CA ALA A 254 -11.86 -2.85 5.68
C ALA A 254 -12.78 -2.91 4.45
N LYS A 255 -13.59 -3.98 4.33
CA LYS A 255 -14.63 -4.08 3.29
C LYS A 255 -15.62 -2.93 3.36
N ARG A 256 -16.21 -2.65 4.53
CA ARG A 256 -17.19 -1.54 4.70
C ARG A 256 -16.61 -0.17 4.33
N CYS A 257 -15.33 0.10 4.63
CA CYS A 257 -14.62 1.30 4.18
C CYS A 257 -14.45 1.36 2.65
N LEU A 258 -14.18 0.23 2.01
CA LEU A 258 -13.94 0.13 0.56
C LEU A 258 -15.24 0.16 -0.25
N ASP A 259 -16.30 -0.49 0.23
CA ASP A 259 -17.64 -0.42 -0.37
C ASP A 259 -18.16 1.02 -0.34
N ARG A 260 -17.99 1.71 0.80
CA ARG A 260 -18.31 3.13 0.96
C ARG A 260 -17.44 4.05 0.10
N ARG A 261 -16.16 3.71 -0.11
CA ARG A 261 -15.32 4.39 -1.11
C ARG A 261 -15.93 4.28 -2.49
N VAL A 262 -16.33 3.08 -2.92
CA VAL A 262 -16.93 2.85 -4.26
C VAL A 262 -18.26 3.61 -4.40
N GLN A 263 -19.15 3.54 -3.41
CA GLN A 263 -20.43 4.29 -3.37
C GLN A 263 -20.26 5.82 -3.41
N ASN A 264 -19.10 6.33 -3.01
CA ASN A 264 -18.78 7.76 -3.05
C ASN A 264 -17.85 8.13 -4.22
N SER A 265 -17.39 7.17 -5.00
CA SER A 265 -16.43 7.39 -6.09
C SER A 265 -17.08 8.10 -7.28
N PRO A 266 -16.39 9.04 -7.94
CA PRO A 266 -16.83 9.58 -9.23
C PRO A 266 -17.04 8.44 -10.26
N PRO A 267 -18.17 8.39 -10.99
CA PRO A 267 -18.53 7.23 -11.84
C PRO A 267 -17.52 6.94 -12.96
N ASP A 268 -16.90 7.97 -13.52
CA ASP A 268 -15.82 7.93 -14.51
C ASP A 268 -14.64 7.04 -14.08
N ARG A 269 -14.30 7.02 -12.79
CA ARG A 269 -13.23 6.17 -12.25
C ARG A 269 -13.63 4.69 -12.29
N GLY A 270 -14.92 4.39 -12.26
CA GLY A 270 -15.50 3.04 -12.33
C GLY A 270 -15.00 2.08 -11.25
N GLU A 271 -14.66 2.56 -10.06
CA GLU A 271 -13.88 1.79 -9.06
C GLU A 271 -14.56 0.49 -8.59
N GLN A 272 -15.85 0.29 -8.87
CA GLN A 272 -16.63 -0.93 -8.62
C GLN A 272 -16.00 -2.22 -9.22
N ARG A 273 -15.23 -2.12 -10.32
CA ARG A 273 -14.51 -3.27 -10.90
C ARG A 273 -13.47 -3.88 -9.95
N TRP A 274 -12.99 -3.11 -8.98
CA TRP A 274 -11.95 -3.54 -8.04
C TRP A 274 -12.48 -4.27 -6.82
N THR A 275 -13.78 -4.10 -6.49
CA THR A 275 -14.38 -4.53 -5.23
C THR A 275 -14.11 -6.00 -4.91
N ALA A 276 -14.23 -6.90 -5.90
CA ALA A 276 -13.98 -8.33 -5.72
C ALA A 276 -12.53 -8.63 -5.32
N GLY A 277 -11.54 -8.07 -6.03
CA GLY A 277 -10.12 -8.24 -5.71
C GLY A 277 -9.76 -7.64 -4.36
N TRP A 278 -10.30 -6.46 -4.05
CA TRP A 278 -10.12 -5.81 -2.75
C TRP A 278 -10.74 -6.62 -1.60
N HIS A 279 -11.94 -7.18 -1.77
CA HIS A 279 -12.58 -8.05 -0.78
C HIS A 279 -11.81 -9.35 -0.57
N ASN A 280 -11.27 -9.94 -1.64
CA ASN A 280 -10.43 -11.13 -1.57
C ASN A 280 -9.16 -10.87 -0.76
N ARG A 281 -8.48 -9.73 -0.99
CA ARG A 281 -7.35 -9.29 -0.16
C ARG A 281 -7.75 -9.13 1.31
N CYS A 282 -8.90 -8.49 1.59
CA CYS A 282 -9.39 -8.34 2.96
C CYS A 282 -9.73 -9.68 3.64
N ASN A 283 -10.19 -10.71 2.91
CA ASN A 283 -10.40 -12.05 3.48
C ASN A 283 -9.11 -12.63 4.07
N THR A 284 -7.94 -12.31 3.51
CA THR A 284 -6.64 -12.84 3.97
C THR A 284 -6.22 -12.34 5.38
N TYR A 285 -6.88 -11.30 5.90
CA TYR A 285 -6.70 -10.78 7.26
C TYR A 285 -7.48 -11.60 8.30
N ALA A 286 -8.64 -12.13 7.90
CA ALA A 286 -9.57 -12.86 8.77
C ALA A 286 -9.11 -14.29 9.10
N ALA A 287 -8.26 -14.86 8.25
CA ALA A 287 -7.66 -16.18 8.43
C ALA A 287 -6.37 -16.09 9.27
N PRO A 288 -6.13 -17.04 10.21
CA PRO A 288 -4.81 -17.26 10.82
C PRO A 288 -3.71 -17.54 9.78
N PHE A 289 -2.46 -17.54 10.26
CA PHE A 289 -1.32 -18.20 9.61
C PHE A 289 -1.17 -19.61 10.18
#